data_AF-A0A3D2TNM5-F1
#
_entry.id   AF-A0A3D2TNM5-F1
#
_cell.length_a   1.000
_cell.length_b   1.000
_cell.length_c   1.000
_cell.angle_alpha   90.00
_cell.angle_beta   90.00
_cell.angle_gamma   90.00
#
_symmetry.space_group_name_H-M   'P 1'
#
loop_
_entity.id
_entity.type
_entity.pdbx_description
1 polymer ?
#
loop_
_entity_poly.entity_id
_entity_poly.type
_entity_poly.pdbx_seq_one_letter_code
_entity_poly.pdbx_strand_id
1 'polypeptide(L)'
;MSLRHHPICFFLIEKTGVSIATVSRVINNSPAVIDEVRAKVLEAVNTCGYVPHVSRRTTSFLALVYADSTKSSAQAMDHLITLGYERIAFAFNEHQDGDHGDRFSAYTEALEGAGLSLDPGLIFRVSAHRPDGAQLLRNLMSLPKPPTAVFVTDPPVAVGLINESLNMGMEILRDLSVVGFDDRLPGIMFTPG
;
A
#
# COMPACT_ATOMS: atom_id res chain seq x y z
N MET A 1 9.79 7.91 9.71
CA MET A 1 10.73 9.05 9.80
C MET A 1 10.36 9.92 11.00
N SER A 2 11.31 10.24 11.88
CA SER A 2 11.07 11.04 13.09
C SER A 2 10.74 12.51 12.73
N LEU A 3 9.63 13.03 13.24
CA LEU A 3 9.07 14.38 13.00
C LEU A 3 10.00 15.57 13.36
N ARG A 4 11.21 15.32 13.86
CA ARG A 4 12.10 16.35 14.42
C ARG A 4 12.79 17.24 13.39
N HIS A 5 12.77 16.90 12.10
CA HIS A 5 13.56 17.62 11.08
C HIS A 5 12.77 18.00 9.80
N HIS A 6 11.44 17.98 9.83
CA HIS A 6 10.65 18.32 8.63
C HIS A 6 10.44 19.86 8.54
N PRO A 7 10.77 20.53 7.42
CA PRO A 7 10.64 21.99 7.26
C PRO A 7 9.20 22.51 7.49
N ILE A 8 8.21 21.67 7.20
CA ILE A 8 6.78 21.94 7.44
C ILE A 8 6.46 22.04 8.92
N CYS A 9 7.10 21.26 9.80
CA CYS A 9 6.87 21.37 11.24
C CYS A 9 7.31 22.72 11.79
N PHE A 10 8.43 23.27 11.31
CA PHE A 10 8.87 24.61 11.68
C PHE A 10 7.88 25.69 11.25
N PHE A 11 7.37 25.60 10.01
CA PHE A 11 6.37 26.52 9.50
C PHE A 11 5.05 26.46 10.29
N LEU A 12 4.60 25.24 10.66
CA LEU A 12 3.39 25.06 11.48
C LEU A 12 3.55 25.67 12.87
N ILE A 13 4.71 25.53 13.51
CA ILE A 13 4.99 26.16 14.81
C ILE A 13 4.95 27.68 14.69
N GLU A 14 5.61 28.24 13.67
CA GLU A 14 5.66 29.69 13.44
C GLU A 14 4.26 30.28 13.24
N LYS A 15 3.40 29.59 12.49
CA LYS A 15 2.03 30.03 12.22
C LYS A 15 1.06 29.85 13.38
N THR A 16 1.22 28.79 14.16
CA THR A 16 0.22 28.42 15.19
C THR A 16 0.62 28.86 16.60
N GLY A 17 1.91 29.06 16.85
CA GLY A 17 2.49 29.33 18.18
C GLY A 17 2.53 28.12 19.10
N VAL A 18 2.29 26.91 18.58
CA VAL A 18 2.25 25.68 19.40
C VAL A 18 3.52 24.84 19.26
N SER A 19 3.81 24.03 20.27
CA SER A 19 5.01 23.17 20.28
C SER A 19 4.95 22.05 19.22
N ILE A 20 6.11 21.55 18.79
CA ILE A 20 6.25 20.37 17.92
C ILE A 20 5.42 19.19 18.47
N ALA A 21 5.46 18.98 19.79
CA ALA A 21 4.72 17.91 20.44
C ALA A 21 3.20 18.08 20.30
N THR A 22 2.71 19.32 20.35
CA THR A 22 1.29 19.65 20.14
C THR A 22 0.88 19.46 18.69
N VAL A 23 1.69 19.93 17.73
CA VAL A 23 1.47 19.70 16.28
C VAL A 23 1.42 18.21 15.98
N SER A 24 2.37 17.44 16.53
CA SER A 24 2.42 15.98 16.42
C SER A 24 1.17 15.30 17.01
N ARG A 25 0.69 15.75 18.17
CA ARG A 25 -0.54 15.21 18.78
C ARG A 25 -1.78 15.49 17.94
N VAL A 26 -1.89 16.66 17.32
CA VAL A 26 -2.99 17.00 16.41
C VAL A 26 -2.95 16.13 15.16
N ILE A 27 -1.78 16.02 14.53
CA ILE A 27 -1.55 15.18 13.35
C ILE A 27 -1.89 13.71 13.64
N ASN A 28 -1.53 13.20 14.83
CA ASN A 28 -1.81 11.83 15.26
C ASN A 28 -3.20 11.63 15.88
N ASN A 29 -4.11 12.60 15.70
CA ASN A 29 -5.48 12.57 16.21
C ASN A 29 -5.61 12.26 17.73
N SER A 30 -4.66 12.74 18.53
CA SER A 30 -4.66 12.50 19.98
C SER A 30 -5.81 13.26 20.66
N PRO A 31 -6.63 12.64 21.53
CA PRO A 31 -7.71 13.32 22.24
C PRO A 31 -7.22 14.31 23.30
N ALA A 32 -5.91 14.35 23.59
CA ALA A 32 -5.31 15.21 24.61
C ALA A 32 -5.14 16.69 24.17
N VAL A 33 -5.64 17.07 22.99
CA VAL A 33 -5.55 18.43 22.47
C VAL A 33 -6.95 19.03 22.37
N ILE A 34 -7.12 20.19 23.01
CA ILE A 34 -8.36 20.97 22.96
C ILE A 34 -8.73 21.37 21.53
N ASP A 35 -10.03 21.39 21.24
CA ASP A 35 -10.55 21.53 19.88
C ASP A 35 -10.16 22.85 19.20
N GLU A 36 -10.07 23.94 19.96
CA GLU A 36 -9.64 25.24 19.44
C GLU A 36 -8.18 25.20 18.90
N VAL A 37 -7.28 24.54 19.64
CA VAL A 37 -5.88 24.38 19.23
C VAL A 37 -5.78 23.40 18.06
N ARG A 38 -6.59 22.35 18.05
CA ARG A 38 -6.68 21.41 16.94
C ARG A 38 -7.12 22.10 15.65
N ALA A 39 -8.18 22.90 15.71
CA ALA A 39 -8.72 23.64 14.56
C ALA A 39 -7.65 24.57 13.97
N LYS A 40 -6.95 25.33 14.81
CA LYS A 40 -5.87 26.23 14.40
C LYS A 40 -4.72 25.50 13.69
N VAL A 41 -4.34 24.32 14.20
CA VAL A 41 -3.29 23.50 13.57
C VAL A 41 -3.76 22.89 12.26
N LEU A 42 -5.00 22.40 12.17
CA LEU A 42 -5.57 21.83 10.94
C LEU A 42 -5.73 22.88 9.83
N GLU A 43 -6.09 24.12 10.18
CA GLU A 43 -6.16 25.24 9.24
C GLU A 43 -4.77 25.58 8.66
N ALA A 44 -3.75 25.65 9.51
CA ALA A 44 -2.38 25.86 9.07
C ALA A 44 -1.88 24.70 8.19
N VAL A 45 -2.23 23.46 8.54
CA VAL A 45 -1.93 22.25 7.76
C VAL A 45 -2.55 22.31 6.36
N ASN A 46 -3.83 22.67 6.26
CA ASN A 46 -4.53 22.83 4.98
C ASN A 46 -3.91 23.93 4.11
N THR A 47 -3.53 25.06 4.73
CA THR A 47 -2.89 26.18 4.03
C THR A 47 -1.54 25.77 3.42
N CYS A 48 -0.85 24.81 4.04
CA CYS A 48 0.43 24.29 3.54
C CYS A 48 0.28 23.16 2.51
N GLY A 49 -0.94 22.67 2.27
CA GLY A 49 -1.15 21.42 1.54
C GLY A 49 -0.51 20.19 2.22
N TYR A 50 -0.26 20.26 3.53
CA TYR A 50 0.35 19.15 4.26
C TYR A 50 -0.69 18.07 4.50
N VAL A 51 -0.51 16.91 3.90
CA VAL A 51 -1.29 15.72 4.22
C VAL A 51 -0.50 14.94 5.27
N PRO A 52 -1.01 14.78 6.50
CA PRO A 52 -0.29 14.06 7.53
C PRO A 52 -0.01 12.63 7.07
N HIS A 53 1.27 12.26 7.03
CA HIS A 53 1.66 10.86 6.93
C HIS A 53 1.26 10.17 8.23
N VAL A 54 0.09 9.52 8.22
CA VAL A 54 -0.27 8.50 9.20
C VAL A 54 0.89 7.50 9.18
N SER A 55 1.56 7.37 10.32
CA SER A 55 2.76 6.56 10.52
C SER A 55 2.63 5.19 9.84
N ARG A 56 3.20 5.06 8.63
CA ARG A 56 3.30 3.81 7.88
C ARG A 56 4.76 3.38 7.84
N ARG A 57 4.92 2.07 8.05
CA ARG A 57 6.15 1.29 8.22
C ARG A 57 7.22 1.68 7.18
N THR A 58 8.47 1.79 7.62
CA THR A 58 9.64 2.22 6.81
C THR A 58 10.13 1.15 5.81
N THR A 59 9.46 0.01 5.72
CA THR A 59 9.76 -1.05 4.76
C THR A 59 8.73 -0.98 3.65
N SER A 60 9.19 -0.39 2.57
CA SER A 60 8.45 0.01 1.40
C SER A 60 8.94 -0.93 0.30
N PHE A 61 8.13 -1.91 -0.14
CA PHE A 61 8.62 -3.08 -0.88
C PHE A 61 7.95 -3.25 -2.25
N LEU A 62 8.76 -3.44 -3.30
CA LEU A 62 8.32 -3.84 -4.64
C LEU A 62 9.04 -5.15 -4.90
N ALA A 63 8.29 -6.25 -4.94
CA ALA A 63 8.78 -7.49 -5.49
C ALA A 63 8.09 -7.78 -6.80
N LEU A 64 8.90 -8.05 -7.83
CA LEU A 64 8.45 -8.93 -8.89
C LEU A 64 8.97 -10.31 -8.50
N VAL A 65 8.08 -11.25 -8.22
CA VAL A 65 8.45 -12.65 -7.95
C VAL A 65 8.12 -13.44 -9.19
N TYR A 66 9.17 -13.85 -9.88
CA TYR A 66 9.06 -14.56 -11.14
C TYR A 66 9.30 -16.05 -10.88
N ALA A 67 8.26 -16.77 -10.46
CA ALA A 67 8.37 -18.18 -10.07
C ALA A 67 7.06 -18.96 -10.25
N ASP A 68 7.23 -20.17 -10.79
CA ASP A 68 6.21 -21.19 -11.02
C ASP A 68 6.01 -22.02 -9.75
N SER A 69 5.00 -21.67 -8.92
CA SER A 69 4.28 -22.59 -8.02
C SER A 69 3.44 -21.88 -6.95
N THR A 70 2.48 -22.62 -6.38
CA THR A 70 1.80 -22.35 -5.10
C THR A 70 2.78 -21.97 -3.99
N LYS A 71 3.96 -22.61 -3.93
CA LYS A 71 4.98 -22.37 -2.90
C LYS A 71 5.56 -20.96 -3.00
N SER A 72 5.82 -20.49 -4.22
CA SER A 72 6.33 -19.14 -4.42
C SER A 72 5.28 -18.08 -4.08
N SER A 73 4.01 -18.35 -4.40
CA SER A 73 2.88 -17.48 -4.00
C SER A 73 2.74 -17.42 -2.46
N ALA A 74 2.82 -18.57 -1.79
CA ALA A 74 2.80 -18.64 -0.33
C ALA A 74 3.99 -17.89 0.29
N GLN A 75 5.21 -18.07 -0.22
CA GLN A 75 6.39 -17.34 0.25
C GLN A 75 6.27 -15.82 0.10
N ALA A 76 5.70 -15.36 -1.02
CA ALA A 76 5.49 -13.94 -1.24
C ALA A 76 4.46 -13.36 -0.26
N MET A 77 3.38 -14.09 0.00
CA MET A 77 2.38 -13.71 0.98
C MET A 77 2.92 -13.72 2.41
N ASP A 78 3.63 -14.78 2.81
CA ASP A 78 4.32 -14.88 4.10
C ASP A 78 5.27 -13.70 4.30
N HIS A 79 5.98 -13.29 3.24
CA HIS A 79 6.87 -12.15 3.29
C HIS A 79 6.11 -10.84 3.51
N LEU A 80 5.03 -10.59 2.76
CA LEU A 80 4.17 -9.41 2.96
C LEU A 80 3.63 -9.35 4.40
N ILE A 81 3.15 -10.47 4.92
CA ILE A 81 2.63 -10.57 6.28
C ILE A 81 3.73 -10.33 7.32
N THR A 82 4.92 -10.90 7.12
CA THR A 82 6.09 -10.71 7.99
C THR A 82 6.54 -9.24 8.03
N LEU A 83 6.43 -8.53 6.90
CA LEU A 83 6.64 -7.08 6.85
C LEU A 83 5.55 -6.26 7.56
N GLY A 84 4.45 -6.90 7.97
CA GLY A 84 3.34 -6.31 8.71
C GLY A 84 2.23 -5.76 7.83
N TYR A 85 2.08 -6.25 6.58
CA TYR A 85 0.93 -5.90 5.76
C TYR A 85 -0.30 -6.70 6.22
N GLU A 86 -1.34 -5.97 6.64
CA GLU A 86 -2.59 -6.56 7.16
C GLU A 86 -3.75 -6.45 6.16
N ARG A 87 -3.67 -5.49 5.23
CA ARG A 87 -4.72 -5.22 4.22
C ARG A 87 -4.13 -5.31 2.82
N ILE A 88 -4.07 -6.54 2.32
CA ILE A 88 -3.45 -6.92 1.05
C ILE A 88 -4.57 -7.15 0.03
N ALA A 89 -4.51 -6.47 -1.12
CA ALA A 89 -5.43 -6.74 -2.23
C ALA A 89 -4.94 -7.93 -3.06
N PHE A 90 -5.86 -8.66 -3.67
CA PHE A 90 -5.57 -9.72 -4.63
C PHE A 90 -6.15 -9.37 -6.00
N ALA A 91 -5.32 -9.35 -7.03
CA ALA A 91 -5.71 -9.10 -8.40
C ALA A 91 -5.31 -10.27 -9.28
N PHE A 92 -6.28 -10.85 -9.97
CA PHE A 92 -6.07 -12.01 -10.84
C PHE A 92 -6.77 -11.86 -12.20
N ASN A 93 -6.32 -12.65 -13.17
CA ASN A 93 -6.86 -12.62 -14.53
C ASN A 93 -8.37 -12.91 -14.57
N GLU A 94 -9.10 -12.19 -15.42
CA GLU A 94 -10.52 -12.41 -15.69
C GLU A 94 -10.78 -13.79 -16.32
N HIS A 95 -9.84 -14.30 -17.11
CA HIS A 95 -9.88 -15.63 -17.68
C HIS A 95 -9.36 -16.67 -16.68
N GLN A 96 -10.17 -17.69 -16.39
CA GLN A 96 -9.74 -18.79 -15.53
C GLN A 96 -8.87 -19.77 -16.32
N ASP A 97 -7.56 -19.54 -16.30
CA ASP A 97 -6.58 -20.60 -16.52
C ASP A 97 -6.42 -21.42 -15.23
N GLY A 98 -6.24 -22.75 -15.35
CA GLY A 98 -6.23 -23.68 -14.21
C GLY A 98 -5.20 -23.38 -13.11
N ASP A 99 -4.19 -22.58 -13.42
CA ASP A 99 -3.10 -22.15 -12.52
C ASP A 99 -3.50 -20.98 -11.58
N HIS A 100 -4.69 -20.38 -11.73
CA HIS A 100 -5.16 -19.32 -10.82
C HIS A 100 -5.73 -19.87 -9.50
N GLY A 101 -6.20 -21.12 -9.47
CA GLY A 101 -6.71 -21.75 -8.25
C GLY A 101 -5.66 -21.83 -7.16
N ASP A 102 -4.43 -22.18 -7.53
CA ASP A 102 -3.32 -22.36 -6.60
C ASP A 102 -2.86 -21.04 -5.98
N ARG A 103 -2.91 -19.94 -6.75
CA ARG A 103 -2.52 -18.61 -6.26
C ARG A 103 -3.56 -18.01 -5.32
N PHE A 104 -4.84 -18.21 -5.60
CA PHE A 104 -5.90 -17.76 -4.70
C PHE A 104 -5.89 -18.55 -3.39
N SER A 105 -5.68 -19.87 -3.45
CA SER A 105 -5.53 -20.71 -2.25
C SER A 105 -4.35 -20.26 -1.38
N ALA A 106 -3.19 -19.99 -1.99
CA ALA A 106 -2.02 -19.47 -1.27
C ALA A 106 -2.30 -18.10 -0.61
N TYR A 107 -3.03 -17.21 -1.28
CA TYR A 107 -3.46 -15.94 -0.71
C TYR A 107 -4.39 -16.14 0.50
N THR A 108 -5.41 -16.99 0.37
CA THR A 108 -6.37 -17.23 1.46
C THR A 108 -5.75 -17.96 2.65
N GLU A 109 -4.94 -18.98 2.41
CA GLU A 109 -4.26 -19.77 3.46
C GLU A 109 -3.26 -18.91 4.24
N ALA A 110 -2.51 -18.02 3.56
CA ALA A 110 -1.57 -17.14 4.22
C ALA A 110 -2.29 -16.10 5.12
N LEU A 111 -3.41 -15.54 4.66
CA LEU A 111 -4.22 -14.65 5.50
C LEU A 111 -4.77 -15.39 6.73
N GLU A 112 -5.31 -16.61 6.54
CA GLU A 112 -5.83 -17.44 7.62
C GLU A 112 -4.73 -17.80 8.64
N GLY A 113 -3.57 -18.25 8.16
CA GLY A 113 -2.42 -18.60 9.00
C GLY A 113 -1.89 -17.42 9.82
N ALA A 114 -2.09 -16.19 9.36
CA ALA A 114 -1.73 -14.96 10.04
C ALA A 114 -2.86 -14.35 10.90
N GLY A 115 -4.06 -14.95 10.91
CA GLY A 115 -5.23 -14.42 11.58
C GLY A 115 -5.80 -13.14 10.95
N LEU A 116 -5.51 -12.88 9.67
CA LEU A 116 -6.03 -11.75 8.91
C LEU A 116 -7.37 -12.10 8.26
N SER A 117 -8.29 -11.14 8.22
CA SER A 117 -9.61 -11.35 7.62
C SER A 117 -9.56 -11.28 6.09
N LEU A 118 -10.17 -12.28 5.43
CA LEU A 118 -10.42 -12.24 4.00
C LEU A 118 -11.53 -11.21 3.70
N ASP A 119 -11.18 -10.10 3.06
CA ASP A 119 -12.12 -9.06 2.60
C ASP A 119 -12.47 -9.28 1.13
N PRO A 120 -13.72 -9.65 0.78
CA PRO A 120 -14.12 -9.81 -0.61
C PRO A 120 -13.99 -8.54 -1.45
N GLY A 121 -14.04 -7.36 -0.82
CA GLY A 121 -13.81 -6.07 -1.48
C GLY A 121 -12.35 -5.80 -1.84
N LEU A 122 -11.45 -6.72 -1.50
CA LEU A 122 -10.04 -6.71 -1.87
C LEU A 122 -9.69 -7.67 -3.01
N ILE A 123 -10.67 -8.38 -3.54
CA ILE A 123 -10.48 -9.37 -4.60
C ILE A 123 -10.93 -8.76 -5.93
N PHE A 124 -10.00 -8.61 -6.86
CA PHE A 124 -10.21 -7.96 -8.15
C PHE A 124 -9.93 -8.92 -9.30
N ARG A 125 -10.87 -8.96 -10.25
CA ARG A 125 -10.68 -9.58 -11.56
C ARG A 125 -10.24 -8.52 -12.54
N VAL A 126 -9.16 -8.79 -13.25
CA VAL A 126 -8.50 -7.80 -14.11
C VAL A 126 -8.05 -8.48 -15.39
N SER A 127 -8.31 -7.87 -16.54
CA SER A 127 -7.74 -8.33 -17.81
C SER A 127 -6.22 -8.12 -17.81
N ALA A 128 -5.45 -9.01 -18.45
CA ALA A 128 -3.98 -9.01 -18.39
C ALA A 128 -3.30 -7.92 -19.27
N HIS A 129 -3.77 -6.67 -19.21
CA HIS A 129 -3.18 -5.53 -19.93
C HIS A 129 -2.73 -4.41 -18.99
N ARG A 130 -1.76 -3.61 -19.47
CA ARG A 130 -1.23 -2.45 -18.71
C ARG A 130 -2.30 -1.39 -18.36
N PRO A 131 -3.22 -1.00 -19.26
CA PRO A 131 -4.28 -0.05 -18.91
C PRO A 131 -5.19 -0.54 -17.78
N ASP A 132 -5.38 -1.86 -17.68
CA ASP A 132 -6.20 -2.48 -16.65
C ASP A 132 -5.53 -2.40 -15.27
N GLY A 133 -4.19 -2.50 -15.21
CA GLY A 133 -3.42 -2.23 -14.00
C GLY A 133 -3.54 -0.80 -13.49
N ALA A 134 -3.57 0.17 -14.40
CA ALA A 134 -3.82 1.58 -14.05
C ALA A 134 -5.24 1.77 -13.48
N GLN A 135 -6.24 1.15 -14.10
CA GLN A 135 -7.61 1.20 -13.60
C GLN A 135 -7.78 0.51 -12.25
N LEU A 136 -7.12 -0.64 -12.06
CA LEU A 136 -7.05 -1.34 -10.78
C LEU A 136 -6.51 -0.41 -9.69
N LEU A 137 -5.41 0.31 -9.94
CA LEU A 137 -4.85 1.24 -8.95
C LEU A 137 -5.88 2.27 -8.51
N ARG A 138 -6.51 2.94 -9.49
CA ARG A 138 -7.52 3.98 -9.23
C ARG A 138 -8.68 3.41 -8.40
N ASN A 139 -9.12 2.19 -8.70
CA ASN A 139 -10.18 1.51 -7.94
C ASN A 139 -9.73 1.22 -6.50
N LEU A 140 -8.54 0.64 -6.31
CA LEU A 140 -7.99 0.32 -4.98
C LEU A 140 -7.85 1.57 -4.10
N MET A 141 -7.36 2.67 -4.68
CA MET A 141 -7.16 3.93 -3.98
C MET A 141 -8.46 4.70 -3.72
N SER A 142 -9.54 4.38 -4.44
CA SER A 142 -10.87 4.97 -4.20
C SER A 142 -11.66 4.30 -3.06
N LEU A 143 -11.17 3.16 -2.54
CA LEU A 143 -11.83 2.47 -1.44
C LEU A 143 -11.83 3.33 -0.16
N PRO A 144 -12.88 3.25 0.70
CA PRO A 144 -12.94 4.02 1.95
C PRO A 144 -11.74 3.78 2.87
N LYS A 145 -11.16 2.58 2.81
CA LYS A 145 -9.88 2.22 3.41
C LYS A 145 -9.04 1.52 2.35
N PRO A 146 -8.12 2.22 1.66
CA PRO A 146 -7.32 1.61 0.61
C PRO A 146 -6.34 0.56 1.18
N PRO A 147 -5.99 -0.48 0.40
CA PRO A 147 -4.97 -1.45 0.81
C PRO A 147 -3.59 -0.82 0.89
N THR A 148 -2.69 -1.49 1.60
CA THR A 148 -1.26 -1.15 1.69
C THR A 148 -0.39 -1.97 0.75
N ALA A 149 -0.87 -3.12 0.32
CA ALA A 149 -0.17 -4.01 -0.60
C ALA A 149 -1.15 -4.61 -1.61
N VAL A 150 -0.66 -5.00 -2.78
CA VAL A 150 -1.42 -5.72 -3.79
C VAL A 150 -0.60 -6.90 -4.32
N PHE A 151 -1.20 -8.08 -4.30
CA PHE A 151 -0.72 -9.32 -4.89
C PHE A 151 -1.37 -9.49 -6.27
N VAL A 152 -0.57 -9.44 -7.33
CA VAL A 152 -1.02 -9.41 -8.74
C VAL A 152 -0.48 -10.65 -9.45
N THR A 153 -1.36 -11.41 -10.09
CA THR A 153 -0.95 -12.65 -10.80
C THR A 153 -0.42 -12.43 -12.21
N ASP A 154 -0.56 -11.22 -12.76
CA ASP A 154 -0.26 -10.92 -14.16
C ASP A 154 0.75 -9.75 -14.28
N PRO A 155 1.89 -9.94 -14.95
CA PRO A 155 2.94 -8.90 -15.03
C PRO A 155 2.52 -7.61 -15.74
N PRO A 156 1.74 -7.64 -16.85
CA PRO A 156 1.27 -6.41 -17.47
C PRO A 156 0.44 -5.53 -16.52
N VAL A 157 -0.34 -6.17 -15.64
CA VAL A 157 -1.15 -5.47 -14.63
C VAL A 157 -0.25 -4.85 -13.57
N ALA A 158 0.77 -5.58 -13.09
CA ALA A 158 1.77 -5.05 -12.16
C ALA A 158 2.52 -3.84 -12.73
N VAL A 159 2.94 -3.89 -13.99
CA VAL A 159 3.58 -2.75 -14.68
C VAL A 159 2.61 -1.58 -14.82
N GLY A 160 1.33 -1.83 -15.12
CA GLY A 160 0.29 -0.81 -15.17
C GLY A 160 0.09 -0.09 -13.84
N LEU A 161 0.05 -0.85 -12.74
CA LEU A 161 -0.03 -0.32 -11.37
C LEU A 161 1.15 0.59 -11.04
N ILE A 162 2.37 0.15 -11.34
CA ILE A 162 3.60 0.91 -11.12
C ILE A 162 3.55 2.23 -11.93
N ASN A 163 3.28 2.15 -13.22
CA ASN A 163 3.24 3.35 -14.06
C ASN A 163 2.17 4.35 -13.62
N GLU A 164 0.98 3.86 -13.26
CA GLU A 164 -0.09 4.74 -12.79
C GLU A 164 0.21 5.35 -11.42
N SER A 165 0.89 4.62 -10.54
CA SER A 165 1.33 5.16 -9.25
C SER A 165 2.25 6.36 -9.47
N LEU A 166 3.19 6.27 -10.42
CA LEU A 166 4.04 7.40 -10.80
C LEU A 166 3.23 8.56 -11.38
N ASN A 167 2.25 8.29 -12.24
CA ASN A 167 1.37 9.32 -12.83
C ASN A 167 0.54 10.06 -11.78
N MET A 168 0.07 9.35 -10.75
CA MET A 168 -0.71 9.91 -9.64
C MET A 168 0.17 10.67 -8.63
N GLY A 169 1.48 10.77 -8.86
CA GLY A 169 2.43 11.37 -7.92
C GLY A 169 2.57 10.58 -6.62
N MET A 170 2.16 9.30 -6.63
CA MET A 170 2.32 8.41 -5.49
C MET A 170 3.77 7.95 -5.40
N GLU A 171 4.28 7.86 -4.17
CA GLU A 171 5.53 7.18 -3.94
C GLU A 171 5.26 5.67 -3.85
N ILE A 172 5.53 4.97 -4.96
CA ILE A 172 5.63 3.50 -4.94
C ILE A 172 6.60 3.12 -3.84
N LEU A 173 6.33 2.00 -3.15
CA LEU A 173 7.01 1.56 -1.95
C LEU A 173 6.45 2.26 -0.69
N ARG A 174 6.22 3.58 -0.67
CA ARG A 174 5.71 4.28 0.54
C ARG A 174 4.22 4.12 0.76
N ASP A 175 3.43 4.21 -0.31
CA ASP A 175 1.97 4.26 -0.22
C ASP A 175 1.30 2.94 -0.61
N LEU A 176 1.93 2.17 -1.50
CA LEU A 176 1.47 0.86 -1.97
C LEU A 176 2.67 -0.05 -2.27
N SER A 177 2.65 -1.27 -1.73
CA SER A 177 3.57 -2.35 -2.10
C SER A 177 2.95 -3.25 -3.16
N VAL A 178 3.71 -3.58 -4.19
CA VAL A 178 3.22 -4.41 -5.31
C VAL A 178 4.04 -5.69 -5.35
N VAL A 179 3.33 -6.81 -5.41
CA VAL A 179 3.90 -8.12 -5.69
C VAL A 179 3.32 -8.63 -6.99
N GLY A 180 4.16 -8.75 -8.03
CA GLY A 180 3.75 -9.28 -9.34
C GLY A 180 4.29 -10.69 -9.57
N PHE A 181 3.47 -11.56 -10.18
CA PHE A 181 3.82 -12.93 -10.58
C PHE A 181 3.70 -13.13 -12.10
N ASP A 182 4.49 -14.05 -12.67
CA ASP A 182 4.40 -14.55 -14.06
C ASP A 182 4.69 -16.05 -14.08
N ASP A 183 4.01 -16.76 -14.97
CA ASP A 183 4.18 -18.18 -15.30
C ASP A 183 5.00 -18.41 -16.59
N ARG A 184 5.29 -17.37 -17.37
CA ARG A 184 5.75 -17.55 -18.77
C ARG A 184 7.25 -17.59 -19.03
N LEU A 185 8.14 -17.28 -18.08
CA LEU A 185 9.59 -17.47 -18.20
C LEU A 185 10.19 -17.88 -16.82
N PRO A 186 11.44 -18.36 -16.72
CA PRO A 186 12.05 -18.71 -15.43
C PRO A 186 12.83 -17.56 -14.75
N GLY A 187 12.57 -17.37 -13.45
CA GLY A 187 13.46 -16.80 -12.42
C GLY A 187 13.82 -15.31 -12.46
N ILE A 188 13.49 -14.58 -11.38
CA ILE A 188 14.29 -13.60 -10.61
C ILE A 188 13.39 -13.02 -9.50
N MET A 189 13.93 -12.90 -8.27
CA MET A 189 13.31 -12.23 -7.13
C MET A 189 14.08 -10.92 -6.90
N PHE A 190 13.37 -9.79 -6.93
CA PHE A 190 13.94 -8.51 -6.49
C PHE A 190 13.44 -8.21 -5.07
N THR A 191 14.38 -8.17 -4.12
CA THR A 191 14.17 -7.61 -2.78
C THR A 191 15.02 -6.34 -2.66
N PRO A 192 14.42 -5.16 -2.41
CA PRO A 192 15.19 -4.01 -1.93
C PRO A 192 15.64 -4.32 -0.49
N GLY A 193 16.93 -4.12 -0.23
CA GLY A 193 17.53 -4.24 1.11
C GLY A 193 17.27 -3.04 2.01
#